data_AF-A0A7Y0EZC7-F1
#
_entry.id   AF-A0A7Y0EZC7-F1
#
_cell.length_a   1.000
_cell.length_b   1.000
_cell.length_c   1.000
_cell.angle_alpha   90.00
_cell.angle_beta   90.00
_cell.angle_gamma   90.00
#
_symmetry.space_group_name_H-M   'P 1'
#
loop_
_entity.id
_entity.type
_entity.pdbx_description
1 polymer ?
#
loop_
_entity_poly.entity_id
_entity_poly.type
_entity_poly.pdbx_seq_one_letter_code
_entity_poly.pdbx_strand_id
1 'polypeptide(L)'
;MAINDAGLMQATRGTVFTAPAKTALPDDLSAFILNADNIKVGTGENAPVWTNTGHSANGSKPTFNKDGGDTSSLDTWLKEGVKTTVAATKWSVAITSVQADKKSLQETTGGWAGANNKGIVVPSTPTTQHKALVVLCYDSADKLSFAVYSPEADQVFDNINMSGDEFIEFSYNATFKSTDVLPKGPNGENGMFLLLSPEDFK
;
A
#
# COMPACT_ATOMS: atom_id res chain seq x y z
N MET A 1 18.75 12.05 -19.72
CA MET A 1 17.29 11.98 -19.52
C MET A 1 16.66 12.87 -20.57
N ALA A 2 15.92 12.29 -21.52
CA ALA A 2 15.10 13.08 -22.43
C ALA A 2 13.76 13.38 -21.73
N ILE A 3 13.15 14.52 -22.02
CA ILE A 3 11.76 14.80 -21.63
C ILE A 3 10.89 13.76 -22.34
N ASN A 4 10.08 13.01 -21.58
CA ASN A 4 9.22 11.94 -22.09
C ASN A 4 7.77 12.23 -21.77
N ASP A 5 7.07 12.87 -22.71
CA ASP A 5 5.64 13.20 -22.56
C ASP A 5 4.76 11.96 -22.47
N ALA A 6 5.22 10.81 -22.99
CA ALA A 6 4.51 9.53 -22.88
C ALA A 6 4.64 8.87 -21.49
N GLY A 7 5.41 9.47 -20.57
CA GLY A 7 5.49 9.06 -19.17
C GLY A 7 4.53 9.80 -18.25
N LEU A 8 3.72 10.72 -18.78
CA LEU A 8 2.70 11.43 -18.02
C LEU A 8 1.50 10.51 -17.77
N MET A 9 0.96 10.53 -16.56
CA MET A 9 -0.17 9.68 -16.17
C MET A 9 -1.18 10.44 -15.32
N GLN A 10 -2.44 10.09 -15.51
CA GLN A 10 -3.55 10.48 -14.66
C GLN A 10 -4.02 9.28 -13.84
N ALA A 11 -4.18 9.47 -12.53
CA ALA A 11 -4.77 8.47 -11.65
C ALA A 11 -6.29 8.43 -11.83
N THR A 12 -6.77 7.93 -12.98
CA THR A 12 -8.20 7.89 -13.30
C THR A 12 -8.92 6.81 -12.50
N ARG A 13 -8.28 5.64 -12.34
CA ARG A 13 -8.79 4.50 -11.56
C ARG A 13 -7.64 3.87 -10.78
N GLY A 14 -7.98 3.03 -9.82
CA GLY A 14 -7.00 2.30 -9.05
C GLY A 14 -7.64 1.22 -8.20
N THR A 15 -6.81 0.35 -7.67
CA THR A 15 -7.21 -0.64 -6.68
C THR A 15 -6.02 -0.98 -5.79
N VAL A 16 -6.29 -1.67 -4.69
CA VAL A 16 -5.28 -2.12 -3.74
C VAL A 16 -5.30 -3.64 -3.69
N PHE A 17 -4.12 -4.25 -3.75
CA PHE A 17 -3.93 -5.66 -3.50
C PHE A 17 -3.19 -5.85 -2.18
N THR A 18 -3.61 -6.85 -1.42
CA THR A 18 -2.92 -7.28 -0.20
C THR A 18 -2.54 -8.75 -0.27
N ALA A 19 -1.45 -9.10 0.40
CA ALA A 19 -0.98 -10.47 0.57
C ALA A 19 -0.39 -10.63 1.98
N PRO A 20 -0.05 -11.84 2.43
CA PRO A 20 0.77 -12.02 3.63
C PRO A 20 2.06 -11.18 3.56
N ALA A 21 2.55 -10.68 4.69
CA ALA A 21 3.80 -9.93 4.74
C ALA A 21 4.96 -10.70 4.09
N LYS A 22 5.89 -9.97 3.48
CA LYS A 22 7.04 -10.49 2.72
C LYS A 22 6.69 -11.28 1.45
N THR A 23 5.44 -11.22 0.97
CA THR A 23 5.08 -11.81 -0.32
C THR A 23 5.76 -11.02 -1.45
N ALA A 24 6.56 -11.70 -2.26
CA ALA A 24 7.21 -11.13 -3.44
C ALA A 24 6.18 -10.80 -4.53
N LEU A 25 6.56 -9.92 -5.45
CA LEU A 25 5.80 -9.71 -6.69
C LEU A 25 5.90 -10.96 -7.59
N PRO A 26 4.86 -11.26 -8.39
CA PRO A 26 4.97 -12.22 -9.49
C PRO A 26 5.98 -11.74 -10.54
N ASP A 27 6.56 -12.69 -11.28
CA ASP A 27 7.50 -12.39 -12.38
C ASP A 27 6.82 -11.59 -13.49
N ASP A 28 5.54 -11.87 -13.75
CA ASP A 28 4.70 -11.15 -14.69
C ASP A 28 3.80 -10.15 -13.95
N LEU A 29 4.17 -8.86 -14.00
CA LEU A 29 3.40 -7.78 -13.37
C LEU A 29 2.15 -7.40 -14.17
N SER A 30 2.02 -7.82 -15.44
CA SER A 30 0.83 -7.54 -16.24
C SER A 30 -0.44 -8.20 -15.68
N ALA A 31 -0.29 -9.19 -14.79
CA ALA A 31 -1.37 -9.81 -14.05
C ALA A 31 -2.09 -8.84 -13.08
N PHE A 32 -1.45 -7.74 -12.67
CA PHE A 32 -2.07 -6.69 -11.85
C PHE A 32 -2.96 -5.78 -12.70
N ILE A 33 -4.19 -6.26 -12.95
CA ILE A 33 -5.25 -5.48 -13.59
C ILE A 33 -6.35 -5.12 -12.58
N LEU A 34 -7.07 -4.03 -12.84
CA LEU A 34 -8.09 -3.49 -11.91
C LEU A 34 -9.13 -4.51 -11.42
N ASN A 35 -9.50 -5.46 -12.28
CA ASN A 35 -10.57 -6.44 -12.02
C ASN A 35 -10.03 -7.85 -11.70
N ALA A 36 -8.73 -8.01 -11.45
CA ALA A 36 -8.20 -9.29 -10.99
C ALA A 36 -8.63 -9.51 -9.53
N ASP A 37 -9.32 -10.60 -9.23
CA ASP A 37 -9.70 -10.93 -7.86
C ASP A 37 -8.50 -11.45 -7.06
N ASN A 38 -7.71 -12.33 -7.68
CA ASN A 38 -6.58 -13.01 -7.07
C ASN A 38 -5.45 -13.16 -8.08
N ILE A 39 -4.21 -12.90 -7.66
CA ILE A 39 -3.00 -13.12 -8.46
C ILE A 39 -2.08 -14.05 -7.69
N LYS A 40 -1.78 -15.22 -8.26
CA LYS A 40 -0.90 -16.22 -7.64
C LYS A 40 0.54 -15.95 -8.00
N VAL A 41 1.43 -16.10 -7.02
CA VAL A 41 2.87 -16.04 -7.22
C VAL A 41 3.41 -17.47 -7.32
N GLY A 42 3.60 -17.95 -8.55
CA GLY A 42 4.05 -19.31 -8.85
C GLY A 42 2.92 -20.33 -9.03
N THR A 43 3.29 -21.61 -9.18
CA THR A 43 2.39 -22.70 -9.64
C THR A 43 1.97 -23.69 -8.56
N GLY A 44 2.47 -23.55 -7.33
CA GLY A 44 2.17 -24.48 -6.21
C GLY A 44 0.78 -24.28 -5.58
N GLU A 45 0.27 -25.32 -4.93
CA GLU A 45 -1.02 -25.27 -4.21
C GLU A 45 -1.01 -24.27 -3.03
N ASN A 46 0.17 -24.09 -2.42
CA ASN A 46 0.43 -23.11 -1.35
C ASN A 46 1.10 -21.83 -1.87
N ALA A 47 1.03 -21.56 -3.18
CA ALA A 47 1.57 -20.33 -3.75
C ALA A 47 0.91 -19.11 -3.06
N PRO A 48 1.70 -18.11 -2.62
CA PRO A 48 1.12 -16.92 -2.04
C PRO A 48 0.24 -16.20 -3.05
N VAL A 49 -0.85 -15.61 -2.55
CA VAL A 49 -1.90 -15.01 -3.38
C VAL A 49 -2.08 -13.55 -2.98
N TRP A 50 -1.95 -12.67 -3.97
CA TRP A 50 -2.39 -11.29 -3.89
C TRP A 50 -3.89 -11.24 -4.07
N THR A 51 -4.59 -10.65 -3.10
CA THR A 51 -6.04 -10.47 -3.11
C THR A 51 -6.36 -9.01 -3.35
N ASN A 52 -7.27 -8.73 -4.28
CA ASN A 52 -7.79 -7.39 -4.49
C ASN A 52 -8.76 -7.01 -3.37
N THR A 53 -8.54 -5.87 -2.73
CA THR A 53 -9.36 -5.39 -1.62
C THR A 53 -10.71 -4.82 -2.07
N GLY A 54 -10.91 -4.71 -3.38
CA GLY A 54 -12.17 -4.32 -3.98
C GLY A 54 -12.26 -2.83 -4.32
N HIS A 55 -13.48 -2.33 -4.43
CA HIS A 55 -13.73 -0.94 -4.80
C HIS A 55 -13.24 0.04 -3.72
N SER A 56 -12.52 1.07 -4.16
CA SER A 56 -12.23 2.29 -3.40
C SER A 56 -13.01 3.48 -3.96
N ALA A 57 -13.39 4.43 -3.11
CA ALA A 57 -14.10 5.62 -3.53
C ALA A 57 -13.23 6.46 -4.48
N ASN A 58 -13.79 6.86 -5.63
CA ASN A 58 -13.07 7.72 -6.59
C ASN A 58 -12.83 9.14 -6.04
N GLY A 59 -13.68 9.60 -5.12
CA GLY A 59 -13.51 10.87 -4.39
C GLY A 59 -12.41 10.82 -3.32
N SER A 60 -12.11 9.62 -2.81
CA SER A 60 -11.21 9.38 -1.67
C SER A 60 -10.02 8.52 -2.11
N LYS A 61 -9.18 9.07 -3.00
CA LYS A 61 -8.01 8.36 -3.55
C LYS A 61 -6.97 8.05 -2.46
N PRO A 62 -6.21 6.94 -2.58
CA PRO A 62 -5.13 6.64 -1.66
C PRO A 62 -4.15 7.80 -1.54
N THR A 63 -3.84 8.21 -0.31
CA THR A 63 -2.98 9.36 -0.03
C THR A 63 -1.72 8.92 0.71
N PHE A 64 -0.56 9.20 0.12
CA PHE A 64 0.74 8.88 0.71
C PHE A 64 1.21 10.02 1.62
N ASN A 65 1.56 9.68 2.86
CA ASN A 65 2.06 10.60 3.86
C ASN A 65 3.50 10.23 4.22
N LYS A 66 4.32 11.25 4.47
CA LYS A 66 5.69 11.14 4.95
C LYS A 66 5.81 11.94 6.23
N ASP A 67 6.35 11.31 7.26
CA ASP A 67 6.67 11.93 8.54
C ASP A 67 8.15 11.69 8.88
N GLY A 68 8.77 12.66 9.55
CA GLY A 68 10.21 12.66 9.85
C GLY A 68 11.12 12.86 8.63
N GLY A 69 12.41 12.51 8.81
CA GLY A 69 13.48 12.90 7.88
C GLY A 69 14.11 14.25 8.18
N ASP A 70 13.78 14.83 9.33
CA ASP A 70 14.41 16.06 9.81
C ASP A 70 15.91 15.86 10.00
N THR A 71 16.65 16.85 9.53
CA THR A 71 18.10 16.87 9.63
C THR A 71 18.47 17.75 10.81
N SER A 72 19.11 17.17 11.81
CA SER A 72 19.70 17.92 12.92
C SER A 72 21.21 17.99 12.75
N SER A 73 21.75 19.21 12.81
CA SER A 73 23.18 19.47 12.86
C SER A 73 23.60 19.61 14.31
N LEU A 74 24.62 18.85 14.71
CA LEU A 74 25.30 19.04 15.98
C LEU A 74 26.51 19.96 15.76
N ASP A 75 26.44 21.11 16.39
CA ASP A 75 27.50 22.12 16.36
C ASP A 75 28.53 21.86 17.45
N THR A 76 29.75 22.30 17.21
CA THR A 76 30.78 22.43 18.25
C THR A 76 30.99 23.90 18.54
N TRP A 77 31.57 24.22 19.69
CA TRP A 77 31.93 25.59 20.05
C TRP A 77 32.84 26.29 19.01
N LEU A 78 33.59 25.51 18.21
CA LEU A 78 34.52 26.00 17.21
C LEU A 78 33.94 26.06 15.79
N LYS A 79 32.94 25.22 15.48
CA LYS A 79 32.44 25.03 14.11
C LYS A 79 31.00 24.48 14.11
N GLU A 80 30.15 25.07 13.29
CA GLU A 80 28.78 24.61 12.99
C GLU A 80 28.78 23.37 12.07
N GLY A 81 27.79 22.48 12.22
CA GLY A 81 27.56 21.36 11.30
C GLY A 81 28.59 20.23 11.35
N VAL A 82 29.20 19.97 12.52
CA VAL A 82 30.27 18.96 12.66
C VAL A 82 29.74 17.53 12.54
N LYS A 83 28.47 17.29 12.88
CA LYS A 83 27.82 16.00 12.68
C LYS A 83 26.37 16.19 12.30
N THR A 84 25.97 15.57 11.20
CA THR A 84 24.59 15.57 10.72
C THR A 84 23.92 14.25 11.09
N THR A 85 22.77 14.31 11.75
CA THR A 85 21.92 13.14 12.00
C THR A 85 20.57 13.35 11.33
N VAL A 86 20.12 12.34 10.58
CA VAL A 86 18.82 12.35 9.91
C VAL A 86 17.86 11.49 10.72
N ALA A 87 16.71 12.03 11.12
CA ALA A 87 15.68 11.28 11.80
C ALA A 87 15.09 10.20 10.86
N ALA A 88 14.69 9.06 11.44
CA ALA A 88 14.05 8.00 10.66
C ALA A 88 12.78 8.53 9.97
N THR A 89 12.62 8.21 8.69
CA THR A 89 11.44 8.58 7.93
C THR A 89 10.39 7.48 8.07
N LYS A 90 9.14 7.86 8.34
CA LYS A 90 7.98 6.98 8.31
C LYS A 90 7.12 7.32 7.10
N TRP A 91 6.80 6.33 6.27
CA TRP A 91 5.84 6.48 5.18
C TRP A 91 4.58 5.69 5.49
N SER A 92 3.43 6.27 5.18
CA SER A 92 2.14 5.60 5.26
C SER A 92 1.27 5.92 4.06
N VAL A 93 0.28 5.08 3.80
CA VAL A 93 -0.79 5.33 2.85
C VAL A 93 -2.14 5.19 3.55
N ALA A 94 -2.98 6.21 3.42
CA ALA A 94 -4.37 6.18 3.86
C ALA A 94 -5.22 5.63 2.70
N ILE A 95 -6.02 4.60 2.97
CA ILE A 95 -6.85 3.93 1.97
C ILE A 95 -8.29 3.87 2.46
N THR A 96 -9.22 4.15 1.55
CA THR A 96 -10.66 4.05 1.79
C THR A 96 -11.25 2.96 0.91
N SER A 97 -11.81 1.92 1.53
CA SER A 97 -12.61 0.91 0.84
C SER A 97 -14.09 1.30 0.90
N VAL A 98 -14.84 1.04 -0.17
CA VAL A 98 -16.31 1.15 -0.19
C VAL A 98 -17.00 -0.21 -0.28
N GLN A 99 -16.23 -1.29 -0.15
CA GLN A 99 -16.72 -2.64 -0.34
C GLN A 99 -17.16 -3.27 0.99
N ALA A 100 -18.47 -3.45 1.13
CA ALA A 100 -19.11 -3.90 2.37
C ALA A 100 -19.40 -5.42 2.43
N ASP A 101 -18.69 -6.25 1.65
CA ASP A 101 -18.81 -7.71 1.80
C ASP A 101 -17.93 -8.23 2.96
N LYS A 102 -18.24 -9.45 3.43
CA LYS A 102 -17.60 -10.04 4.61
C LYS A 102 -16.08 -10.13 4.50
N LYS A 103 -15.55 -10.46 3.32
CA LYS A 103 -14.11 -10.65 3.12
C LYS A 103 -13.41 -9.30 3.20
N SER A 104 -13.89 -8.30 2.44
CA SER A 104 -13.34 -6.94 2.46
C SER A 104 -13.45 -6.30 3.84
N LEU A 105 -14.55 -6.51 4.57
CA LEU A 105 -14.71 -6.01 5.93
C LEU A 105 -13.74 -6.67 6.92
N GLN A 106 -13.52 -7.98 6.85
CA GLN A 106 -12.51 -8.65 7.69
C GLN A 106 -11.11 -8.12 7.39
N GLU A 107 -10.75 -8.01 6.11
CA GLU A 107 -9.43 -7.53 5.70
C GLU A 107 -9.21 -6.06 6.09
N THR A 108 -10.21 -5.21 5.93
CA THR A 108 -10.11 -3.78 6.27
C THR A 108 -10.03 -3.56 7.77
N THR A 109 -10.87 -4.26 8.54
CA THR A 109 -11.02 -4.03 9.99
C THR A 109 -10.06 -4.85 10.87
N GLY A 110 -9.47 -5.92 10.32
CA GLY A 110 -8.78 -6.93 11.11
C GLY A 110 -9.72 -7.74 12.02
N GLY A 111 -11.02 -7.69 11.74
CA GLY A 111 -12.07 -8.33 12.52
C GLY A 111 -12.25 -9.82 12.22
N TRP A 112 -13.11 -10.47 13.01
CA TRP A 112 -13.46 -11.88 12.85
C TRP A 112 -14.96 -12.07 12.65
N ALA A 113 -15.36 -13.25 12.16
CA ALA A 113 -16.77 -13.56 11.95
C ALA A 113 -17.54 -13.53 13.28
N GLY A 114 -18.71 -12.88 13.27
CA GLY A 114 -19.63 -12.90 14.41
C GLY A 114 -20.31 -14.26 14.59
N ALA A 115 -21.00 -14.42 15.73
CA ALA A 115 -21.71 -15.64 16.06
C ALA A 115 -22.65 -16.08 14.92
N ASN A 116 -22.66 -17.38 14.61
CA ASN A 116 -23.43 -17.96 13.51
C ASN A 116 -23.13 -17.34 12.13
N ASN A 117 -21.89 -16.86 11.91
CA ASN A 117 -21.45 -16.16 10.70
C ASN A 117 -22.28 -14.89 10.37
N LYS A 118 -22.84 -14.23 11.40
CA LYS A 118 -23.57 -12.97 11.25
C LYS A 118 -22.64 -11.80 11.55
N GLY A 119 -22.38 -10.99 10.52
CA GLY A 119 -21.54 -9.78 10.60
C GLY A 119 -20.05 -10.06 10.86
N ILE A 120 -19.28 -8.98 10.91
CA ILE A 120 -17.87 -8.96 11.30
C ILE A 120 -17.75 -8.23 12.63
N VAL A 121 -17.08 -8.84 13.59
CA VAL A 121 -16.75 -8.23 14.89
C VAL A 121 -15.47 -7.42 14.69
N VAL A 122 -15.58 -6.11 14.86
CA VAL A 122 -14.42 -5.20 14.85
C VAL A 122 -13.78 -5.23 16.24
N PRO A 123 -12.45 -5.38 16.33
CA PRO A 123 -11.78 -5.40 17.62
C PRO A 123 -11.90 -4.05 18.33
N SER A 124 -12.17 -4.06 19.64
CA SER A 124 -12.22 -2.84 20.46
C SER A 124 -10.85 -2.16 20.62
N THR A 125 -9.77 -2.92 20.43
CA THR A 125 -8.40 -2.43 20.37
C THR A 125 -7.90 -2.64 18.94
N PRO A 126 -7.50 -1.58 18.21
CA PRO A 126 -7.06 -1.71 16.83
C PRO A 126 -6.01 -2.81 16.69
N THR A 127 -6.26 -3.77 15.81
CA THR A 127 -5.35 -4.88 15.55
C THR A 127 -4.46 -4.49 14.37
N THR A 128 -3.15 -4.52 14.58
CA THR A 128 -2.19 -4.33 13.49
C THR A 128 -2.11 -5.59 12.64
N GLN A 129 -2.43 -5.46 11.36
CA GLN A 129 -2.31 -6.52 10.38
C GLN A 129 -1.00 -6.35 9.61
N HIS A 130 -0.11 -7.34 9.70
CA HIS A 130 1.15 -7.34 8.96
C HIS A 130 0.91 -7.93 7.57
N LYS A 131 0.98 -7.08 6.54
CA LYS A 131 0.63 -7.42 5.15
C LYS A 131 1.69 -6.91 4.17
N ALA A 132 1.71 -7.50 2.98
CA ALA A 132 2.30 -6.88 1.81
C ALA A 132 1.21 -6.12 1.05
N LEU A 133 1.56 -5.00 0.41
CA LEU A 133 0.63 -4.08 -0.23
C LEU A 133 1.09 -3.73 -1.65
N VAL A 134 0.16 -3.73 -2.61
CA VAL A 134 0.33 -3.11 -3.92
C VAL A 134 -0.78 -2.10 -4.13
N VAL A 135 -0.45 -0.81 -4.23
CA VAL A 135 -1.39 0.23 -4.61
C VAL A 135 -1.26 0.47 -6.11
N LEU A 136 -2.24 0.00 -6.88
CA LEU A 136 -2.26 0.12 -8.34
C LEU A 136 -3.06 1.35 -8.77
N CYS A 137 -2.46 2.13 -9.64
CA CYS A 137 -3.03 3.27 -10.35
C CYS A 137 -3.11 2.92 -11.84
N TYR A 138 -4.22 3.25 -12.47
CA TYR A 138 -4.46 3.02 -13.89
C TYR A 138 -4.97 4.29 -14.57
N ASP A 139 -4.27 4.69 -15.62
CA ASP A 139 -4.70 5.72 -16.55
C ASP A 139 -5.54 5.08 -17.65
N SER A 140 -6.83 5.43 -17.70
CA SER A 140 -7.74 4.88 -18.69
C SER A 140 -7.58 5.45 -20.10
N ALA A 141 -6.98 6.64 -20.23
CA ALA A 141 -6.79 7.29 -21.53
C ALA A 141 -5.63 6.60 -22.28
N ASP A 142 -4.49 6.49 -21.62
CA ASP A 142 -3.26 5.95 -22.22
C ASP A 142 -3.03 4.46 -21.91
N LYS A 143 -3.93 3.85 -21.11
CA LYS A 143 -3.87 2.45 -20.68
C LYS A 143 -2.56 2.10 -19.97
N LEU A 144 -2.09 3.01 -19.14
CA LEU A 144 -0.83 2.88 -18.40
C LEU A 144 -1.12 2.48 -16.95
N SER A 145 -0.26 1.63 -16.40
CA SER A 145 -0.29 1.19 -15.00
C SER A 145 0.90 1.76 -14.23
N PHE A 146 0.67 2.21 -13.01
CA PHE A 146 1.71 2.57 -12.05
C PHE A 146 1.37 1.93 -10.72
N ALA A 147 2.35 1.40 -9.99
CA ALA A 147 2.06 0.88 -8.68
C ALA A 147 3.12 1.20 -7.63
N VAL A 148 2.68 1.21 -6.38
CA VAL A 148 3.57 1.23 -5.21
C VAL A 148 3.47 -0.13 -4.54
N TYR A 149 4.58 -0.85 -4.49
CA TYR A 149 4.70 -2.14 -3.81
C TYR A 149 5.45 -1.99 -2.49
N SER A 150 4.85 -2.43 -1.39
CA SER A 150 5.53 -2.56 -0.09
C SER A 150 5.44 -4.01 0.38
N PRO A 151 6.56 -4.74 0.54
CA PRO A 151 6.55 -6.11 1.04
C PRO A 151 6.06 -6.22 2.49
N GLU A 152 6.25 -5.17 3.28
CA GLU A 152 5.92 -5.15 4.71
C GLU A 152 5.25 -3.83 5.08
N ALA A 153 3.98 -3.91 5.43
CA ALA A 153 3.19 -2.79 5.93
C ALA A 153 2.37 -3.20 7.16
N ASP A 154 2.28 -2.29 8.11
CA ASP A 154 1.39 -2.38 9.25
C ASP A 154 0.07 -1.69 8.90
N GLN A 155 -0.95 -2.48 8.63
CA GLN A 155 -2.29 -1.99 8.37
C GLN A 155 -3.09 -1.92 9.67
N VAL A 156 -3.72 -0.77 9.92
CA VAL A 156 -4.57 -0.52 11.08
C VAL A 156 -5.87 0.13 10.63
N PHE A 157 -6.99 -0.45 11.07
CA PHE A 157 -8.31 0.10 10.83
C PHE A 157 -8.49 1.44 11.54
N ASP A 158 -9.15 2.39 10.88
CA ASP A 158 -9.29 3.77 11.36
C ASP A 158 -10.75 4.11 11.68
N ASN A 159 -11.61 4.20 10.65
CA ASN A 159 -12.97 4.69 10.82
C ASN A 159 -13.97 4.10 9.82
N ILE A 160 -15.27 4.18 10.16
CA ILE A 160 -16.39 4.00 9.25
C ILE A 160 -17.05 5.36 9.03
N ASN A 161 -17.16 5.79 7.78
CA ASN A 161 -17.91 6.98 7.41
C ASN A 161 -19.18 6.59 6.66
N MET A 162 -20.32 7.03 7.19
CA MET A 162 -21.67 6.79 6.64
C MET A 162 -22.40 8.11 6.37
N SER A 163 -21.67 9.24 6.32
CA SER A 163 -22.28 10.56 6.18
C SER A 163 -22.53 10.88 4.70
N GLY A 164 -23.76 11.32 4.39
CA GLY A 164 -24.11 11.93 3.09
C GLY A 164 -24.78 11.00 2.07
N ASP A 165 -24.77 11.45 0.81
CA ASP A 165 -25.32 10.77 -0.38
C ASP A 165 -24.30 9.88 -1.09
N GLU A 166 -23.13 9.66 -0.47
CA GLU A 166 -22.01 8.87 -1.02
C GLU A 166 -22.01 7.42 -0.52
N PHE A 167 -21.06 6.61 -1.00
CA PHE A 167 -20.88 5.24 -0.53
C PHE A 167 -20.45 5.22 0.95
N ILE A 168 -20.80 4.13 1.66
CA ILE A 168 -20.22 3.87 2.98
C ILE A 168 -18.72 3.60 2.80
N GLU A 169 -17.92 4.26 3.60
CA GLU A 169 -16.46 4.22 3.55
C GLU A 169 -15.89 3.52 4.78
N PHE A 170 -14.92 2.63 4.54
CA PHE A 170 -14.15 1.92 5.54
C PHE A 170 -12.68 2.28 5.37
N SER A 171 -12.17 3.13 6.27
CA SER A 171 -10.82 3.68 6.16
C SER A 171 -9.82 2.87 6.99
N TYR A 172 -8.63 2.71 6.43
CA TYR A 172 -7.49 2.14 7.13
C TYR A 172 -6.19 2.81 6.71
N ASN A 173 -5.20 2.76 7.59
CA ASN A 173 -3.87 3.29 7.34
C ASN A 173 -2.87 2.14 7.27
N ALA A 174 -2.04 2.11 6.22
CA ALA A 174 -0.94 1.17 6.07
C ALA A 174 0.40 1.92 6.22
N THR A 175 1.20 1.57 7.22
CA THR A 175 2.54 2.13 7.44
C THR A 175 3.59 1.20 6.86
N PHE A 176 4.44 1.69 5.94
CA PHE A 176 5.50 0.88 5.33
C PHE A 176 6.65 0.64 6.31
N LYS A 177 7.19 -0.59 6.27
CA LYS A 177 8.34 -1.01 7.05
C LYS A 177 9.56 -1.21 6.17
N SER A 178 10.73 -0.98 6.75
CA SER A 178 11.98 -1.43 6.16
C SER A 178 11.98 -2.96 6.05
N THR A 179 12.46 -3.48 4.93
CA THR A 179 12.38 -4.90 4.60
C THR A 179 13.63 -5.39 3.90
N ASP A 180 13.97 -6.65 4.13
CA ASP A 180 15.06 -7.38 3.48
C ASP A 180 14.64 -8.08 2.17
N VAL A 181 13.36 -8.01 1.81
CA VAL A 181 12.82 -8.59 0.57
C VAL A 181 13.23 -7.79 -0.66
N LEU A 182 13.33 -6.46 -0.53
CA LEU A 182 13.76 -5.60 -1.64
C LEU A 182 15.28 -5.66 -1.83
N PRO A 183 15.78 -5.45 -3.06
CA PRO A 183 17.20 -5.30 -3.30
C PRO A 183 17.80 -4.23 -2.39
N LYS A 184 18.95 -4.56 -1.79
CA LYS A 184 19.68 -3.61 -0.93
C LYS A 184 20.21 -2.45 -1.76
N GLY A 185 20.26 -1.28 -1.14
CA GLY A 185 20.90 -0.11 -1.72
C GLY A 185 22.43 -0.27 -1.79
N PRO A 186 23.12 0.68 -2.45
CA PRO A 186 24.57 0.62 -2.68
C PRO A 186 25.41 0.52 -1.41
N ASN A 187 24.89 0.95 -0.25
CA ASN A 187 25.57 0.90 1.04
C ASN A 187 25.03 -0.22 1.95
N GLY A 188 24.21 -1.13 1.41
CA GLY A 188 23.62 -2.25 2.15
C GLY A 188 22.34 -1.88 2.93
N GLU A 189 21.79 -0.70 2.71
CA GLU A 189 20.53 -0.25 3.30
C GLU A 189 19.32 -1.02 2.76
N ASN A 190 18.33 -1.23 3.63
CA ASN A 190 17.07 -1.87 3.27
C ASN A 190 16.07 -0.85 2.73
N GLY A 191 15.33 -1.21 1.67
CA GLY A 191 14.21 -0.42 1.16
C GLY A 191 12.94 -0.56 2.02
N MET A 192 11.90 0.23 1.71
CA MET A 192 10.57 0.13 2.35
C MET A 192 9.45 -0.15 1.34
N PHE A 193 9.55 0.45 0.16
CA PHE A 193 8.64 0.24 -0.95
C PHE A 193 9.38 0.43 -2.29
N LEU A 194 8.81 -0.15 -3.33
CA LEU A 194 9.26 -0.07 -4.72
C LEU A 194 8.19 0.67 -5.52
N LEU A 195 8.62 1.58 -6.40
CA LEU A 195 7.76 2.22 -7.38
C LEU A 195 7.88 1.45 -8.70
N LEU A 196 6.75 1.06 -9.26
CA LEU A 196 6.63 0.33 -10.52
C LEU A 196 6.07 1.29 -11.57
N SER A 197 6.86 1.56 -12.59
CA SER A 197 6.54 2.42 -13.71
C SER A 197 5.73 1.67 -14.77
N PRO A 198 5.10 2.37 -15.73
CA PRO A 198 4.36 1.72 -16.82
C PRO A 198 5.16 0.73 -17.67
N GLU A 199 6.48 0.88 -17.72
CA GLU A 199 7.35 -0.04 -18.47
C GLU A 199 7.48 -1.40 -17.79
N ASP A 200 7.30 -1.46 -16.46
CA ASP A 200 7.41 -2.68 -15.68
C ASP A 200 6.20 -3.63 -15.87
N PHE A 201 5.10 -3.14 -16.45
CA PHE A 201 3.86 -3.90 -16.68
C PHE A 201 3.73 -4.46 -18.11
N LYS A 202 4.78 -4.36 -18.94
CA LYS A 202 4.78 -4.75 -20.36
C LYS A 202 5.31 -6.15 -20.59
#